data_AF-A0A914C0V9-F1
#
_entry.id   AF-A0A914C0V9-F1
#
_cell.length_a   1.000
_cell.length_b   1.000
_cell.length_c   1.000
_cell.angle_alpha   90.00
_cell.angle_beta   90.00
_cell.angle_gamma   90.00
#
_symmetry.space_group_name_H-M   'P 1'
#
loop_
_entity.id
_entity.type
_entity.pdbx_description
1 polymer ?
#
loop_
_entity_poly.entity_id
_entity_poly.type
_entity_poly.pdbx_seq_one_letter_code
_entity_poly.pdbx_strand_id
1 'polypeptide(L)'
;MGNQASIDKNQSVSTDKLLRRNKRSAVNYSPSPEGRNRSKSLQPHGNHEIRAIEHSHSARYNRRKRDWVTPPPKPRRLFSQNTQDTDRPDDNDEICPAGMTKHQKMLLQKIWMRATQDDINECAKNILAHLLRSNSHLYSFFNLVGMSDQEILNSQFFFKHSNNFAVVFDFVISNLVDDLDRVCAALESLGVHHSQLGARIEPHFWSLFLRVFEDNPPKVVHYNAEGHTAWKLMMEFIVQRVHSGYSRGLDPVSKNTLAP
;
A
#
# COMPACT_ATOMS: atom_id res chain seq x y z
N MET A 1 -39.42 -23.72 54.45
CA MET A 1 -38.04 -23.19 54.54
C MET A 1 -37.26 -23.84 53.40
N GLY A 2 -37.22 -23.27 52.20
CA GLY A 2 -36.33 -22.17 51.75
C GLY A 2 -35.24 -22.80 50.85
N ASN A 3 -34.77 -22.27 49.73
CA ASN A 3 -35.11 -21.15 48.86
C ASN A 3 -34.65 -21.56 47.44
N GLN A 4 -35.43 -21.22 46.42
CA GLN A 4 -35.01 -21.26 45.01
C GLN A 4 -34.12 -20.07 44.72
N ALA A 5 -32.98 -20.28 44.05
CA ALA A 5 -32.14 -19.22 43.51
C ALA A 5 -32.15 -19.31 41.98
N SER A 6 -32.94 -18.44 41.35
CA SER A 6 -32.77 -17.99 39.97
C SER A 6 -31.48 -17.19 39.84
N ILE A 7 -30.69 -17.46 38.80
CA ILE A 7 -29.66 -16.52 38.32
C ILE A 7 -30.05 -16.13 36.91
N ASP A 8 -30.40 -14.85 36.79
CA ASP A 8 -30.86 -14.19 35.59
C ASP A 8 -29.71 -13.80 34.64
N LYS A 9 -30.15 -13.66 33.39
CA LYS A 9 -29.43 -13.27 32.17
C LYS A 9 -28.59 -12.01 32.36
N ASN A 10 -27.32 -12.10 31.96
CA ASN A 10 -26.47 -10.92 31.79
C ASN A 10 -26.47 -10.44 30.33
N GLN A 11 -26.50 -9.12 30.23
CA GLN A 11 -26.97 -8.31 29.13
C GLN A 11 -25.94 -8.20 27.99
N SER A 12 -26.42 -8.32 26.76
CA SER A 12 -25.73 -7.83 25.57
C SER A 12 -25.78 -6.31 25.56
N VAL A 13 -24.64 -5.68 25.80
CA VAL A 13 -24.46 -4.23 25.64
C VAL A 13 -24.48 -3.92 24.15
N SER A 14 -25.64 -3.48 23.67
CA SER A 14 -25.87 -2.95 22.33
C SER A 14 -25.08 -1.65 22.13
N THR A 15 -24.13 -1.67 21.19
CA THR A 15 -23.30 -0.53 20.77
C THR A 15 -23.98 0.38 19.74
N ASP A 16 -25.29 0.27 19.52
CA ASP A 16 -26.04 0.99 18.48
C ASP A 16 -26.39 2.47 18.79
N LYS A 17 -25.82 3.07 19.84
CA LYS A 17 -26.25 4.40 20.32
C LYS A 17 -25.31 5.58 20.04
N LEU A 18 -24.41 5.49 19.05
CA LEU A 18 -23.49 6.59 18.72
C LEU A 18 -23.64 7.25 17.32
N LEU A 19 -24.66 6.92 16.52
CA LEU A 19 -24.79 7.47 15.15
C LEU A 19 -26.09 8.25 14.85
N ARG A 20 -26.78 8.78 15.87
CA ARG A 20 -27.94 9.68 15.66
C ARG A 20 -27.70 11.08 16.20
N ARG A 21 -26.82 11.85 15.55
CA ARG A 21 -26.86 13.32 15.66
C ARG A 21 -26.19 14.02 14.48
N ASN A 22 -26.91 14.13 13.36
CA ASN A 22 -26.88 15.29 12.46
C ASN A 22 -27.91 15.12 11.33
N LYS A 23 -29.16 15.48 11.63
CA LYS A 23 -30.19 15.81 10.64
C LYS A 23 -30.96 17.02 11.16
N ARG A 24 -31.26 17.95 10.25
CA ARG A 24 -31.91 19.28 10.39
C ARG A 24 -30.86 20.38 10.63
N SER A 25 -30.68 21.34 9.73
CA SER A 25 -31.74 22.20 9.18
C SER A 25 -31.68 22.37 7.65
N ALA A 26 -32.82 22.18 7.00
CA ALA A 26 -33.07 22.61 5.63
C ALA A 26 -33.45 24.10 5.67
N VAL A 27 -32.66 24.94 5.00
CA VAL A 27 -33.03 26.33 4.68
C VAL A 27 -33.29 26.37 3.18
N ASN A 28 -34.52 26.73 2.82
CA ASN A 28 -34.94 26.99 1.45
C ASN A 28 -34.16 28.18 0.88
N TYR A 29 -33.43 27.97 -0.22
CA TYR A 29 -32.90 29.04 -1.06
C TYR A 29 -33.31 28.79 -2.51
N SER A 30 -34.00 29.78 -3.09
CA SER A 30 -34.38 29.87 -4.50
C SER A 30 -33.14 29.99 -5.40
N PRO A 31 -33.19 29.47 -6.64
CA PRO A 31 -32.03 29.43 -7.52
C PRO A 31 -31.80 30.77 -8.22
N SER A 32 -30.58 31.30 -8.09
CA SER A 32 -30.05 32.35 -8.96
C SER A 32 -29.32 31.71 -10.15
N PRO A 33 -29.51 32.17 -11.40
CA PRO A 33 -28.95 31.53 -12.57
C PRO A 33 -27.69 32.25 -13.06
N GLU A 34 -26.54 32.09 -12.42
CA GLU A 34 -25.28 32.66 -12.93
C GLU A 34 -24.07 31.76 -12.66
N GLY A 35 -23.34 31.43 -13.74
CA GLY A 35 -21.92 31.09 -13.72
C GLY A 35 -21.50 29.74 -13.12
N ARG A 36 -21.88 28.61 -13.75
CA ARG A 36 -21.23 27.31 -13.48
C ARG A 36 -19.79 27.30 -14.01
N ASN A 37 -18.86 27.85 -13.23
CA ASN A 37 -17.48 27.41 -13.23
C ASN A 37 -17.44 25.98 -12.69
N ARG A 38 -17.59 25.00 -13.60
CA ARG A 38 -17.40 23.59 -13.30
C ARG A 38 -15.97 23.41 -12.80
N SER A 39 -15.81 23.26 -11.49
CA SER A 39 -14.63 22.65 -10.89
C SER A 39 -14.29 21.41 -11.69
N LYS A 40 -13.11 21.39 -12.32
CA LYS A 40 -12.58 20.20 -12.98
C LYS A 40 -12.44 19.14 -11.91
N SER A 41 -13.46 18.30 -11.80
CA SER A 41 -13.48 17.11 -10.95
C SER A 41 -12.22 16.31 -11.27
N LEU A 42 -11.46 15.98 -10.23
CA LEU A 42 -10.32 15.06 -10.26
C LEU A 42 -10.82 13.63 -10.56
N GLN A 43 -11.47 13.46 -11.71
CA GLN A 43 -11.69 12.15 -12.31
C GLN A 43 -10.30 11.55 -12.52
N PRO A 44 -9.97 10.43 -11.85
CA PRO A 44 -8.61 9.95 -11.77
C PRO A 44 -8.18 9.49 -13.17
N HIS A 45 -7.31 10.28 -13.80
CA HIS A 45 -6.46 9.85 -14.91
C HIS A 45 -5.43 8.79 -14.47
N GLY A 46 -5.71 8.03 -13.40
CA GLY A 46 -4.84 7.03 -12.78
C GLY A 46 -4.45 5.86 -13.69
N ASN A 47 -4.94 5.81 -14.93
CA ASN A 47 -4.43 4.87 -15.92
C ASN A 47 -3.07 5.31 -16.49
N HIS A 48 -2.66 6.59 -16.37
CA HIS A 48 -1.32 7.02 -16.77
C HIS A 48 -0.30 6.85 -15.64
N GLU A 49 -0.75 7.00 -14.40
CA GLU A 49 0.04 6.89 -13.16
C GLU A 49 0.70 5.52 -13.00
N ILE A 50 -0.07 4.46 -13.23
CA ILE A 50 0.43 3.10 -13.10
C ILE A 50 1.15 2.66 -14.36
N ARG A 51 0.87 3.17 -15.57
CA ARG A 51 1.51 2.67 -16.82
C ARG A 51 3.03 2.59 -16.75
N ALA A 52 3.71 3.52 -16.06
CA ALA A 52 5.16 3.44 -15.84
C ALA A 52 5.58 2.17 -15.05
N ILE A 53 4.72 1.71 -14.13
CA ILE A 53 4.85 0.51 -13.30
C ILE A 53 4.22 -0.73 -13.99
N GLU A 54 3.07 -0.57 -14.65
CA GLU A 54 2.21 -1.59 -15.29
C GLU A 54 2.81 -2.18 -16.56
N HIS A 55 3.58 -1.40 -17.34
CA HIS A 55 4.33 -1.95 -18.47
C HIS A 55 5.45 -2.90 -18.03
N SER A 56 5.76 -2.95 -16.73
CA SER A 56 6.55 -4.02 -16.14
C SER A 56 5.63 -5.20 -15.84
N HIS A 57 5.55 -6.16 -16.76
CA HIS A 57 4.88 -7.43 -16.54
C HIS A 57 5.25 -7.99 -15.15
N SER A 58 4.28 -8.03 -14.24
CA SER A 58 4.46 -8.61 -12.90
C SER A 58 5.12 -9.99 -13.02
N ALA A 59 6.20 -10.19 -12.27
CA ALA A 59 6.95 -11.44 -12.28
C ALA A 59 6.04 -12.65 -11.94
N ARG A 60 4.95 -12.42 -11.18
CA ARG A 60 3.94 -13.45 -10.89
C ARG A 60 3.17 -13.89 -12.13
N TYR A 61 2.79 -12.96 -13.00
CA TYR A 61 2.01 -13.28 -14.21
C TYR A 61 2.86 -14.04 -15.25
N ASN A 62 4.15 -13.73 -15.34
CA ASN A 62 5.05 -14.46 -16.24
C ASN A 62 5.50 -15.82 -15.68
N ARG A 63 5.66 -15.98 -14.35
CA ARG A 63 6.04 -17.28 -13.77
C ARG A 63 4.92 -18.31 -13.80
N ARG A 64 3.65 -17.91 -13.65
CA ARG A 64 2.52 -18.86 -13.75
C ARG A 64 2.43 -19.55 -15.12
N LYS A 65 3.05 -19.00 -16.15
CA LYS A 65 3.04 -19.58 -17.50
C LYS A 65 4.24 -20.51 -17.78
N ARG A 66 5.25 -20.61 -16.90
CA ARG A 66 6.45 -21.41 -17.17
C ARG A 66 6.59 -22.74 -16.43
N ASP A 67 5.96 -22.97 -15.28
CA ASP A 67 6.37 -24.13 -14.46
C ASP A 67 5.20 -25.02 -13.98
N TRP A 68 4.93 -26.07 -14.76
CA TRP A 68 4.66 -27.44 -14.26
C TRP A 68 5.48 -28.49 -15.06
N VAL A 69 6.60 -28.08 -15.67
CA VAL A 69 7.57 -29.05 -16.20
C VAL A 69 8.50 -29.41 -15.04
N THR A 70 8.17 -30.52 -14.36
CA THR A 70 8.99 -31.10 -13.31
C THR A 70 10.40 -31.35 -13.86
N PRO A 71 11.45 -30.69 -13.35
CA PRO A 71 12.81 -31.01 -13.78
C PRO A 71 13.12 -32.46 -13.38
N PRO A 72 13.81 -33.23 -14.24
CA PRO A 72 14.15 -34.62 -13.94
C PRO A 72 15.02 -34.70 -12.68
N PRO A 73 14.89 -35.76 -11.88
CA PRO A 73 15.65 -35.94 -10.65
C PRO A 73 17.15 -35.96 -10.96
N LYS A 74 17.90 -35.01 -10.37
CA LYS A 74 19.36 -34.97 -10.49
C LYS A 74 19.97 -36.16 -9.73
N PRO A 75 20.99 -36.84 -10.30
CA PRO A 75 21.67 -37.95 -9.63
C PRO A 75 22.40 -37.49 -8.36
N ARG A 76 22.23 -38.27 -7.31
CA ARG A 76 22.80 -38.10 -5.96
C ARG A 76 24.33 -38.19 -6.04
N ARG A 77 25.05 -37.05 -6.00
CA ARG A 77 26.50 -37.05 -5.83
C ARG A 77 26.83 -37.38 -4.37
N LEU A 78 27.44 -38.55 -4.17
CA LEU A 78 28.02 -38.99 -2.91
C LEU A 78 29.40 -38.32 -2.74
N PHE A 79 29.54 -37.62 -1.62
CA PHE A 79 30.77 -37.27 -0.89
C PHE A 79 32.01 -36.75 -1.65
N SER A 80 32.37 -35.50 -1.37
CA SER A 80 33.76 -35.09 -1.19
C SER A 80 33.84 -34.19 0.04
N GLN A 81 34.56 -34.67 1.05
CA GLN A 81 34.96 -33.93 2.24
C GLN A 81 36.27 -33.18 1.95
N ASN A 82 36.51 -32.12 2.72
CA ASN A 82 37.72 -31.29 2.82
C ASN A 82 37.97 -30.23 1.73
N THR A 83 37.55 -29.01 2.06
CA THR A 83 38.48 -27.89 2.28
C THR A 83 37.93 -27.00 3.41
N GLN A 84 38.73 -26.84 4.46
CA GLN A 84 38.58 -25.74 5.41
C GLN A 84 39.04 -24.48 4.69
N ASP A 85 38.11 -23.66 4.22
CA ASP A 85 38.40 -22.26 3.91
C ASP A 85 37.61 -21.39 4.88
N THR A 86 38.36 -20.58 5.62
CA THR A 86 37.88 -19.55 6.52
C THR A 86 37.28 -18.40 5.71
N ASP A 87 36.14 -18.64 5.07
CA ASP A 87 35.28 -17.58 4.54
C ASP A 87 34.61 -16.89 5.73
N ARG A 88 35.30 -15.88 6.28
CA ARG A 88 34.61 -14.85 7.05
C ARG A 88 33.62 -14.19 6.09
N PRO A 89 32.30 -14.16 6.39
CA PRO A 89 31.40 -13.31 5.63
C PRO A 89 31.96 -11.89 5.75
N ASP A 90 32.25 -11.30 4.60
CA ASP A 90 32.68 -9.91 4.49
C ASP A 90 31.47 -9.06 4.92
N ASP A 91 31.35 -8.84 6.23
CA ASP A 91 30.31 -8.06 6.93
C ASP A 91 30.38 -6.55 6.59
N ASN A 92 30.96 -6.20 5.44
CA ASN A 92 30.58 -4.97 4.74
C ASN A 92 29.22 -5.21 4.07
N ASP A 93 28.21 -5.52 4.89
CA ASP A 93 26.80 -5.38 4.56
C ASP A 93 26.56 -3.87 4.36
N GLU A 94 26.98 -3.37 3.21
CA GLU A 94 26.71 -2.03 2.74
C GLU A 94 25.20 -1.84 2.85
N ILE A 95 24.79 -1.01 3.82
CA ILE A 95 23.38 -0.79 4.14
C ILE A 95 22.74 -0.27 2.86
N CYS A 96 22.02 -1.17 2.20
CA CYS A 96 21.34 -0.88 0.95
C CYS A 96 20.44 0.37 1.15
N PRO A 97 20.26 1.23 0.12
CA PRO A 97 19.43 2.44 0.20
C PRO A 97 17.98 2.26 0.69
N ALA A 98 17.51 1.01 0.78
CA ALA A 98 16.22 0.62 1.37
C ALA A 98 16.28 0.29 2.87
N GLY A 99 17.44 0.38 3.53
CA GLY A 99 17.62 -0.01 4.94
C GLY A 99 17.44 -1.51 5.21
N MET A 100 17.46 -2.35 4.17
CA MET A 100 17.18 -3.79 4.27
C MET A 100 18.40 -4.61 3.85
N THR A 101 18.68 -5.68 4.59
CA THR A 101 19.69 -6.67 4.21
C THR A 101 19.22 -7.50 3.01
N LYS A 102 20.16 -8.11 2.28
CA LYS A 102 19.83 -9.04 1.17
C LYS A 102 18.91 -10.17 1.65
N HIS A 103 19.14 -10.67 2.87
CA HIS A 103 18.31 -11.70 3.49
C HIS A 103 16.85 -11.24 3.64
N GLN A 104 16.62 -10.06 4.23
CA GLN A 104 15.28 -9.51 4.45
C GLN A 104 14.51 -9.32 3.14
N LYS A 105 15.18 -8.81 2.10
CA LYS A 105 14.57 -8.65 0.77
C LYS A 105 14.13 -9.99 0.19
N MET A 106 15.00 -11.00 0.25
CA MET A 106 14.68 -12.36 -0.23
C MET A 106 13.58 -13.02 0.60
N LEU A 107 13.57 -12.83 1.93
CA LEU A 107 12.53 -13.33 2.81
C LEU A 107 11.17 -12.75 2.41
N LEU A 108 11.09 -11.42 2.25
CA LEU A 108 9.87 -10.73 1.89
C LEU A 108 9.37 -11.18 0.51
N GLN A 109 10.27 -11.32 -0.46
CA GLN A 109 9.94 -11.85 -1.79
C GLN A 109 9.39 -13.28 -1.71
N LYS A 110 10.00 -14.17 -0.92
CA LYS A 110 9.51 -15.55 -0.72
C LYS A 110 8.14 -15.59 -0.05
N ILE A 111 7.91 -14.80 1.00
CA ILE A 111 6.62 -14.72 1.69
C ILE A 111 5.57 -14.18 0.73
N TRP A 112 5.87 -13.09 0.01
CA TRP A 112 4.99 -12.50 -0.97
C TRP A 112 4.58 -13.55 -2.00
N MET A 113 5.53 -14.23 -2.66
CA MET A 113 5.23 -15.25 -3.68
C MET A 113 4.32 -16.40 -3.20
N ARG A 114 4.21 -16.63 -1.88
CA ARG A 114 3.27 -17.60 -1.28
C ARG A 114 1.88 -17.01 -1.01
N ALA A 115 1.77 -15.70 -0.87
CA ALA A 115 0.49 -15.01 -0.68
C ALA A 115 -0.41 -15.22 -1.91
N THR A 116 -1.67 -15.56 -1.66
CA THR A 116 -2.69 -15.65 -2.70
C THR A 116 -3.03 -14.27 -3.24
N GLN A 117 -3.68 -14.20 -4.41
CA GLN A 117 -4.15 -12.91 -4.93
C GLN A 117 -5.19 -12.28 -4.00
N ASP A 118 -6.00 -13.10 -3.34
CA ASP A 118 -7.01 -12.64 -2.38
C ASP A 118 -6.36 -12.03 -1.13
N ASP A 119 -5.28 -12.63 -0.61
CA ASP A 119 -4.52 -12.06 0.52
C ASP A 119 -3.97 -10.66 0.20
N ILE A 120 -3.46 -10.48 -1.03
CA ILE A 120 -2.89 -9.21 -1.49
C ILE A 120 -3.98 -8.17 -1.68
N ASN A 121 -5.10 -8.55 -2.31
CA ASN A 121 -6.24 -7.68 -2.52
C ASN A 121 -6.88 -7.27 -1.18
N GLU A 122 -6.99 -8.20 -0.23
CA GLU A 122 -7.50 -7.93 1.12
C GLU A 122 -6.56 -6.96 1.86
N CYS A 123 -5.24 -7.21 1.83
CA CYS A 123 -4.23 -6.31 2.39
C CYS A 123 -4.38 -4.88 1.85
N ALA A 124 -4.48 -4.72 0.54
CA ALA A 124 -4.58 -3.41 -0.10
C ALA A 124 -5.90 -2.68 0.21
N LYS A 125 -7.01 -3.42 0.28
CA LYS A 125 -8.32 -2.88 0.72
C LYS A 125 -8.29 -2.44 2.18
N ASN A 126 -7.70 -3.24 3.06
CA ASN A 126 -7.58 -2.92 4.48
C ASN A 126 -6.77 -1.64 4.69
N ILE A 127 -5.66 -1.48 3.96
CA ILE A 127 -4.87 -0.25 3.94
C ILE A 127 -5.73 0.97 3.56
N LEU A 128 -6.43 0.93 2.41
CA LEU A 128 -7.23 2.08 1.98
C LEU A 128 -8.37 2.39 2.95
N ALA A 129 -9.05 1.37 3.45
CA ALA A 129 -10.12 1.54 4.42
C ALA A 129 -9.61 2.14 5.73
N HIS A 130 -8.44 1.70 6.22
CA HIS A 130 -7.83 2.22 7.42
C HIS A 130 -7.35 3.67 7.24
N LEU A 131 -6.79 4.01 6.08
CA LEU A 131 -6.43 5.39 5.73
C LEU A 131 -7.64 6.31 5.84
N LEU A 132 -8.72 5.99 5.12
CA LEU A 132 -9.93 6.81 5.09
C LEU A 132 -10.50 7.02 6.50
N ARG A 133 -10.59 5.95 7.30
CA ARG A 133 -11.11 6.05 8.69
C ARG A 133 -10.19 6.79 9.65
N SER A 134 -8.88 6.81 9.39
CA SER A 134 -7.92 7.46 10.27
C SER A 134 -7.96 8.99 10.20
N ASN A 135 -8.41 9.56 9.08
CA ASN A 135 -8.49 11.00 8.93
C ASN A 135 -9.64 11.40 7.98
N SER A 136 -10.63 12.09 8.54
CA SER A 136 -11.84 12.51 7.81
C SER A 136 -11.55 13.45 6.64
N HIS A 137 -10.40 14.15 6.63
CA HIS A 137 -10.00 15.01 5.53
C HIS A 137 -9.73 14.22 4.23
N LEU A 138 -9.34 12.95 4.34
CA LEU A 138 -9.08 12.10 3.17
C LEU A 138 -10.35 11.84 2.35
N TYR A 139 -11.53 11.87 2.97
CA TYR A 139 -12.79 11.78 2.21
C TYR A 139 -12.95 12.96 1.26
N SER A 140 -12.56 14.17 1.66
CA SER A 140 -12.55 15.35 0.79
C SER A 140 -11.51 15.21 -0.32
N PHE A 141 -10.31 14.74 0.03
CA PHE A 141 -9.22 14.52 -0.91
C PHE A 141 -9.61 13.60 -2.08
N PHE A 142 -10.39 12.56 -1.78
CA PHE A 142 -10.86 11.58 -2.76
C PHE A 142 -12.28 11.84 -3.29
N ASN A 143 -12.88 12.99 -2.96
CA ASN A 143 -14.25 13.34 -3.36
C ASN A 143 -15.31 12.28 -2.95
N LEU A 144 -15.21 11.79 -1.72
CA LEU A 144 -16.08 10.80 -1.09
C LEU A 144 -17.01 11.40 -0.03
N VAL A 145 -17.03 12.73 0.10
CA VAL A 145 -17.83 13.43 1.13
C VAL A 145 -19.31 13.12 0.94
N GLY A 146 -19.96 12.70 2.03
CA GLY A 146 -21.39 12.38 2.05
C GLY A 146 -21.71 10.92 1.70
N MET A 147 -20.73 10.12 1.26
CA MET A 147 -20.89 8.69 1.09
C MET A 147 -20.77 7.96 2.44
N SER A 148 -21.57 6.92 2.64
CA SER A 148 -21.43 5.98 3.75
C SER A 148 -20.25 5.03 3.54
N ASP A 149 -19.74 4.45 4.64
CA ASP A 149 -18.69 3.43 4.58
C ASP A 149 -19.03 2.28 3.62
N GLN A 150 -20.28 1.81 3.63
CA GLN A 150 -20.72 0.73 2.75
C GLN A 150 -20.73 1.17 1.27
N GLU A 151 -21.13 2.40 0.95
CA GLU A 151 -21.10 2.93 -0.42
C GLU A 151 -19.66 3.08 -0.91
N ILE A 152 -18.75 3.52 -0.05
CA ILE A 152 -17.33 3.68 -0.39
C ILE A 152 -16.70 2.32 -0.66
N LEU A 153 -16.87 1.34 0.23
CA LEU A 153 -16.30 -0.01 0.08
C LEU A 153 -16.78 -0.73 -1.20
N ASN A 154 -17.97 -0.40 -1.69
CA ASN A 154 -18.52 -0.94 -2.93
C ASN A 154 -18.27 -0.04 -4.16
N SER A 155 -17.63 1.11 -3.99
CA SER A 155 -17.38 2.05 -5.08
C SER A 155 -16.26 1.57 -6.00
N GLN A 156 -16.39 1.85 -7.30
CA GLN A 156 -15.33 1.61 -8.28
C GLN A 156 -14.03 2.35 -7.94
N PHE A 157 -14.16 3.54 -7.33
CA PHE A 157 -13.02 4.30 -6.83
C PHE A 157 -12.20 3.47 -5.82
N PHE A 158 -12.87 2.90 -4.81
CA PHE A 158 -12.19 2.15 -3.75
C PHE A 158 -11.51 0.89 -4.30
N PHE A 159 -12.19 0.13 -5.17
CA PHE A 159 -11.58 -1.03 -5.81
C PHE A 159 -10.37 -0.66 -6.67
N LYS A 160 -10.48 0.38 -7.49
CA LYS A 160 -9.37 0.84 -8.33
C LYS A 160 -8.19 1.29 -7.47
N HIS A 161 -8.41 2.19 -6.52
CA HIS A 161 -7.33 2.79 -5.74
C HIS A 161 -6.65 1.77 -4.80
N SER A 162 -7.41 0.85 -4.20
CA SER A 162 -6.80 -0.25 -3.45
C SER A 162 -5.98 -1.18 -4.36
N ASN A 163 -6.47 -1.49 -5.57
CA ASN A 163 -5.69 -2.31 -6.52
C ASN A 163 -4.36 -1.63 -6.92
N ASN A 164 -4.30 -0.30 -6.99
CA ASN A 164 -3.05 0.41 -7.26
C ASN A 164 -1.98 0.11 -6.20
N PHE A 165 -2.35 0.01 -4.92
CA PHE A 165 -1.41 -0.38 -3.87
C PHE A 165 -0.86 -1.79 -4.10
N ALA A 166 -1.72 -2.75 -4.45
CA ALA A 166 -1.30 -4.11 -4.77
C ALA A 166 -0.29 -4.14 -5.93
N VAL A 167 -0.52 -3.35 -6.98
CA VAL A 167 0.40 -3.24 -8.14
C VAL A 167 1.74 -2.65 -7.72
N VAL A 168 1.75 -1.56 -6.93
CA VAL A 168 2.99 -0.95 -6.44
C VAL A 168 3.77 -1.94 -5.57
N PHE A 169 3.12 -2.63 -4.64
CA PHE A 169 3.79 -3.62 -3.78
C PHE A 169 4.36 -4.79 -4.58
N ASP A 170 3.61 -5.31 -5.55
CA ASP A 170 4.10 -6.40 -6.39
C ASP A 170 5.31 -5.97 -7.23
N PHE A 171 5.30 -4.75 -7.77
CA PHE A 171 6.44 -4.17 -8.47
C PHE A 171 7.66 -4.01 -7.55
N VAL A 172 7.49 -3.38 -6.38
CA VAL A 172 8.60 -3.17 -5.44
C VAL A 172 9.22 -4.51 -5.02
N ILE A 173 8.40 -5.45 -4.54
CA ILE A 173 8.88 -6.74 -4.03
C ILE A 173 9.52 -7.60 -5.13
N SER A 174 9.02 -7.52 -6.36
CA SER A 174 9.60 -8.27 -7.48
C SER A 174 10.98 -7.77 -7.89
N ASN A 175 11.30 -6.49 -7.64
CA ASN A 175 12.53 -5.86 -8.10
C ASN A 175 13.50 -5.49 -6.95
N LEU A 176 13.10 -5.66 -5.69
CA LEU A 176 13.84 -5.19 -4.52
C LEU A 176 15.26 -5.79 -4.39
N VAL A 177 15.45 -7.01 -4.87
CA VAL A 177 16.73 -7.75 -4.79
C VAL A 177 17.68 -7.34 -5.92
N ASP A 178 17.16 -7.28 -7.16
CA ASP A 178 18.00 -7.25 -8.37
C ASP A 178 18.03 -5.88 -9.08
N ASP A 179 17.03 -5.02 -8.84
CA ASP A 179 16.82 -3.79 -9.62
C ASP A 179 16.28 -2.64 -8.74
N LEU A 180 17.03 -2.33 -7.67
CA LEU A 180 16.63 -1.32 -6.69
C LEU A 180 16.57 0.10 -7.29
N ASP A 181 17.48 0.43 -8.20
CA ASP A 181 17.53 1.76 -8.83
C ASP A 181 16.25 2.03 -9.63
N ARG A 182 15.74 1.03 -10.34
CA ARG A 182 14.46 1.12 -11.04
C ARG A 182 13.30 1.30 -10.06
N VAL A 183 13.34 0.64 -8.90
CA VAL A 183 12.33 0.83 -7.86
C VAL A 183 12.36 2.26 -7.33
N CYS A 184 13.54 2.80 -7.01
CA CYS A 184 13.71 4.19 -6.57
C CYS A 184 13.15 5.16 -7.61
N ALA A 185 13.55 5.03 -8.88
CA ALA A 185 13.11 5.90 -9.96
C ALA A 185 11.57 5.86 -10.16
N ALA A 186 10.97 4.67 -10.11
CA ALA A 186 9.52 4.53 -10.26
C ALA A 186 8.74 5.15 -9.08
N LEU A 187 9.19 4.94 -7.85
CA LEU A 187 8.54 5.51 -6.66
C LEU A 187 8.69 7.02 -6.57
N GLU A 188 9.86 7.57 -6.93
CA GLU A 188 10.04 9.01 -7.01
C GLU A 188 9.19 9.63 -8.12
N SER A 189 9.11 8.98 -9.29
CA SER A 189 8.21 9.40 -10.37
C SER A 189 6.74 9.39 -9.92
N LEU A 190 6.32 8.36 -9.19
CA LEU A 190 4.99 8.30 -8.57
C LEU A 190 4.75 9.47 -7.62
N GLY A 191 5.75 9.83 -6.80
CA GLY A 191 5.72 11.01 -5.94
C GLY A 191 5.55 12.32 -6.71
N VAL A 192 6.34 12.52 -7.78
CA VAL A 192 6.22 13.69 -8.67
C VAL A 192 4.82 13.76 -9.28
N HIS A 193 4.24 12.63 -9.68
CA HIS A 193 2.87 12.63 -10.22
C HIS A 193 1.86 13.08 -9.18
N HIS A 194 1.97 12.60 -7.93
CA HIS A 194 1.09 13.01 -6.84
C HIS A 194 1.18 14.52 -6.56
N SER A 195 2.35 15.16 -6.73
CA SER A 195 2.50 16.60 -6.53
C SER A 195 1.72 17.44 -7.55
N GLN A 196 1.37 16.84 -8.70
CA GLN A 196 0.67 17.49 -9.81
C GLN A 196 -0.86 17.36 -9.72
N LEU A 197 -1.39 16.54 -8.80
CA LEU A 197 -2.83 16.28 -8.66
C LEU A 197 -3.62 17.44 -8.04
N GLY A 198 -2.97 18.58 -7.75
CA GLY A 198 -3.61 19.81 -7.27
C GLY A 198 -4.00 19.80 -5.79
N ALA A 199 -4.06 18.63 -5.16
CA ALA A 199 -4.28 18.48 -3.73
C ALA A 199 -2.95 18.29 -3.01
N ARG A 200 -2.65 19.19 -2.05
CA ARG A 200 -1.39 19.14 -1.30
C ARG A 200 -1.46 18.07 -0.21
N ILE A 201 -0.44 17.22 -0.16
CA ILE A 201 -0.25 16.25 0.92
C ILE A 201 0.52 16.98 2.02
N GLU A 202 -0.17 17.28 3.12
CA GLU A 202 0.45 17.91 4.29
C GLU A 202 1.45 16.97 4.98
N PRO A 203 2.47 17.51 5.67
CA PRO A 203 3.53 16.71 6.31
C PRO A 203 3.01 15.58 7.21
N HIS A 204 1.93 15.83 7.95
CA HIS A 204 1.36 14.85 8.89
C HIS A 204 0.74 13.62 8.20
N PHE A 205 0.36 13.72 6.92
CA PHE A 205 -0.17 12.59 6.17
C PHE A 205 0.90 11.53 5.87
N TRP A 206 2.17 11.92 5.71
CA TRP A 206 3.24 10.94 5.45
C TRP A 206 3.44 9.99 6.63
N SER A 207 3.42 10.51 7.86
CA SER A 207 3.44 9.70 9.07
C SER A 207 2.20 8.82 9.20
N LEU A 208 1.03 9.33 8.79
CA LEU A 208 -0.20 8.53 8.76
C LEU A 208 -0.10 7.39 7.74
N PHE A 209 0.39 7.66 6.53
CA PHE A 209 0.57 6.66 5.48
C PHE A 209 1.50 5.54 5.94
N LEU A 210 2.67 5.90 6.48
CA LEU A 210 3.63 4.93 7.00
C LEU A 210 2.99 4.03 8.07
N ARG A 211 2.39 4.63 9.10
CA ARG A 211 1.73 3.87 10.18
C ARG A 211 0.67 2.92 9.64
N VAL A 212 -0.23 3.40 8.77
CA VAL A 212 -1.30 2.56 8.23
C VAL A 212 -0.77 1.42 7.37
N PHE A 213 0.27 1.66 6.57
CA PHE A 213 0.91 0.62 5.77
C PHE A 213 1.62 -0.43 6.63
N GLU A 214 2.30 -0.01 7.70
CA GLU A 214 2.92 -0.92 8.67
C GLU A 214 1.90 -1.79 9.41
N ASP A 215 0.77 -1.21 9.80
CA ASP A 215 -0.27 -1.90 10.60
C ASP A 215 -1.07 -2.92 9.79
N ASN A 216 -0.93 -2.95 8.46
CA ASN A 216 -1.73 -3.76 7.57
C ASN A 216 -0.87 -4.65 6.63
N PRO A 217 0.03 -5.50 7.17
CA PRO A 217 0.74 -6.46 6.35
C PRO A 217 -0.21 -7.56 5.83
N PRO A 218 0.13 -8.24 4.73
CA PRO A 218 -0.55 -9.47 4.34
C PRO A 218 -0.52 -10.50 5.48
N LYS A 219 -1.57 -11.30 5.65
CA LYS A 219 -1.67 -12.31 6.72
C LYS A 219 -0.42 -13.20 6.82
N VAL A 220 0.11 -13.64 5.68
CA VAL A 220 1.32 -14.48 5.61
C VAL A 220 2.59 -13.78 6.10
N VAL A 221 2.65 -12.44 6.00
CA VAL A 221 3.73 -11.62 6.55
C VAL A 221 3.53 -11.43 8.04
N HIS A 222 2.29 -11.18 8.47
CA HIS A 222 1.95 -10.96 9.88
C HIS A 222 2.36 -12.11 10.81
N TYR A 223 2.19 -13.36 10.36
CA TYR A 223 2.56 -14.54 11.15
C TYR A 223 4.07 -14.83 11.22
N ASN A 224 4.90 -14.09 10.48
CA ASN A 224 6.34 -14.22 10.51
C ASN A 224 6.94 -12.94 11.14
N ALA A 225 7.46 -13.03 12.36
CA ALA A 225 8.02 -11.87 13.07
C ALA A 225 9.12 -11.14 12.27
N GLU A 226 10.02 -11.89 11.64
CA GLU A 226 11.07 -11.33 10.80
C GLU A 226 10.50 -10.74 9.50
N GLY A 227 9.50 -11.41 8.90
CA GLY A 227 8.76 -10.93 7.75
C GLY A 227 8.04 -9.61 8.03
N HIS A 228 7.47 -9.47 9.23
CA HIS A 228 6.83 -8.24 9.68
C HIS A 228 7.84 -7.10 9.83
N THR A 229 9.01 -7.35 10.40
CA THR A 229 10.11 -6.36 10.43
C THR A 229 10.54 -5.96 9.01
N ALA A 230 10.74 -6.93 8.12
CA ALA A 230 11.11 -6.66 6.72
C ALA A 230 10.03 -5.86 5.98
N TRP A 231 8.75 -6.10 6.28
CA TRP A 231 7.62 -5.33 5.73
C TRP A 231 7.66 -3.87 6.17
N LYS A 232 7.90 -3.60 7.46
CA LYS A 232 8.01 -2.23 7.97
C LYS A 232 9.13 -1.44 7.29
N LEU A 233 10.31 -2.04 7.20
CA LEU A 233 11.45 -1.44 6.50
C LEU A 233 11.13 -1.14 5.03
N MET A 234 10.45 -2.07 4.35
CA MET A 234 10.01 -1.84 2.97
C MET A 234 8.99 -0.69 2.87
N MET A 235 8.03 -0.58 3.81
CA MET A 235 7.05 0.49 3.80
C MET A 235 7.67 1.86 4.09
N GLU A 236 8.61 1.93 5.02
CA GLU A 236 9.41 3.12 5.28
C GLU A 236 10.16 3.55 4.01
N PHE A 237 10.84 2.61 3.36
CA PHE A 237 11.52 2.86 2.09
C PHE A 237 10.56 3.38 0.99
N ILE A 238 9.39 2.75 0.82
CA ILE A 238 8.39 3.17 -0.18
C ILE A 238 7.95 4.60 0.09
N VAL A 239 7.51 4.89 1.31
CA VAL A 239 7.00 6.20 1.71
C VAL A 239 8.09 7.27 1.56
N GLN A 240 9.32 6.97 1.96
CA GLN A 240 10.45 7.90 1.82
C GLN A 240 10.73 8.25 0.35
N ARG A 241 10.71 7.26 -0.56
CA ARG A 241 10.96 7.50 -1.99
C ARG A 241 9.83 8.28 -2.65
N VAL A 242 8.58 7.94 -2.36
CA VAL A 242 7.43 8.70 -2.86
C VAL A 242 7.45 10.13 -2.32
N HIS A 243 7.76 10.32 -1.04
CA HIS A 243 7.88 11.65 -0.44
C HIS A 243 9.01 12.47 -1.09
N SER A 244 10.19 11.88 -1.31
CA SER A 244 11.31 12.52 -2.01
C SER A 244 10.91 13.02 -3.40
N GLY A 245 10.26 12.17 -4.19
CA GLY A 245 9.72 12.54 -5.49
C GLY A 245 8.65 13.65 -5.41
N TYR A 246 7.76 13.54 -4.43
CA TYR A 246 6.71 14.55 -4.21
C TYR A 246 7.29 15.92 -3.90
N SER A 247 8.25 16.01 -2.98
CA SER A 247 8.95 17.25 -2.62
C SER A 247 9.63 17.89 -3.83
N ARG A 248 10.38 17.10 -4.61
CA ARG A 248 11.00 17.57 -5.87
C ARG A 248 9.97 18.10 -6.86
N GLY A 249 8.82 17.45 -6.96
CA GLY A 249 7.73 17.88 -7.84
C GLY A 249 7.02 19.16 -7.40
N LEU A 250 7.20 19.61 -6.15
CA LEU A 250 6.70 20.89 -5.66
C LEU A 250 7.66 22.05 -5.94
N ASP A 251 8.96 21.77 -6.09
CA ASP A 251 9.98 22.81 -6.27
C ASP A 251 9.77 23.56 -7.59
N PRO A 252 9.54 24.89 -7.55
CA PRO A 252 9.20 25.67 -8.73
C PRO A 252 10.34 25.74 -9.75
N VAL A 253 11.59 25.56 -9.31
CA VAL A 253 12.79 25.59 -10.16
C VAL A 253 12.78 24.44 -11.18
N SER A 254 12.20 23.29 -10.82
CA SER A 254 12.14 22.12 -11.72
C SER A 254 11.22 22.33 -12.93
N LYS A 255 10.33 23.33 -12.91
CA LYS A 255 9.38 23.62 -13.99
C LYS A 255 9.99 24.42 -15.15
N ASN A 256 11.14 25.09 -14.94
CA ASN A 256 11.76 25.94 -15.95
C ASN A 256 12.80 25.22 -16.84
N THR A 257 13.19 23.98 -16.52
CA THR A 257 14.26 23.28 -17.25
C THR A 257 13.74 22.36 -18.38
N LEU A 258 12.42 22.29 -18.59
CA LEU A 258 11.77 21.42 -19.59
C LEU A 258 10.93 22.19 -20.62
N ALA A 259 11.08 23.51 -20.71
CA ALA A 259 10.53 24.28 -21.82
C ALA A 259 11.60 24.39 -22.93
N PRO A 260 11.48 23.64 -24.05
CA PRO A 260 12.25 23.92 -25.26
C PRO A 260 11.81 25.23 -25.92
#